data_AF-A0A484Z6H6-F1
#
_entry.id   AF-A0A484Z6H6-F1
#
_cell.length_a   1.000
_cell.length_b   1.000
_cell.length_c   1.000
_cell.angle_alpha   90.00
_cell.angle_beta   90.00
_cell.angle_gamma   90.00
#
_symmetry.space_group_name_H-M   'P 1'
#
loop_
_entity.id
_entity.type
_entity.pdbx_description
1 polymer ?
#
loop_
_entity_poly.entity_id
_entity_poly.type
_entity_poly.pdbx_seq_one_letter_code
_entity_poly.pdbx_strand_id
1 'polypeptide(L)'
;MLKWRRVLQKRYMPCFEEYRQQNDFVGMDMARKFIQMGYTRARRYANHKGGKKYDEERQVKPLDHDPVKAEAAAVFKVWWDKIREDDDYLQRKKAHQRKWG
;
A
#
# COMPACT_ATOMS: atom_id res chain seq x y z
N MET A 1 -13.71 9.81 6.30
CA MET A 1 -12.58 10.65 5.85
C MET A 1 -11.38 10.79 6.79
N LEU A 2 -11.44 11.44 7.96
CA LEU A 2 -10.22 11.78 8.74
C LEU A 2 -9.45 10.59 9.35
N LYS A 3 -10.13 9.50 9.74
CA LYS A 3 -9.52 8.40 10.53
C LYS A 3 -8.41 7.66 9.78
N TRP A 4 -8.64 7.29 8.51
CA TRP A 4 -7.69 6.52 7.70
C TRP A 4 -6.49 7.36 7.24
N ARG A 5 -6.76 8.63 6.92
CA ARG A 5 -5.73 9.62 6.57
C ARG A 5 -4.73 9.80 7.71
N ARG A 6 -5.24 9.90 8.94
CA ARG A 6 -4.42 10.08 10.15
C ARG A 6 -3.53 8.86 10.44
N VAL A 7 -3.98 7.64 10.21
CA VAL A 7 -3.15 6.43 10.41
C VAL A 7 -2.01 6.33 9.40
N LEU A 8 -2.30 6.54 8.11
CA LEU A 8 -1.27 6.53 7.05
C LEU A 8 -0.22 7.62 7.26
N GLN A 9 -0.67 8.83 7.53
CA GLN A 9 0.18 9.99 7.69
C GLN A 9 0.99 9.97 8.99
N LYS A 10 0.49 9.33 10.06
CA LYS A 10 1.20 9.26 11.35
C LYS A 10 2.05 8.01 11.54
N ARG A 11 1.90 6.96 10.71
CA ARG A 11 2.60 5.69 10.94
C ARG A 11 3.42 5.21 9.76
N TYR A 12 2.84 5.12 8.56
CA TYR A 12 3.53 4.46 7.44
C TYR A 12 4.42 5.40 6.62
N MET A 13 3.95 6.62 6.30
CA MET A 13 4.81 7.59 5.61
C MET A 13 5.98 8.06 6.49
N PRO A 14 5.82 8.32 7.81
CA PRO A 14 6.95 8.67 8.67
C PRO A 14 8.05 7.61 8.67
N CYS A 15 7.72 6.32 8.76
CA CYS A 15 8.73 5.27 8.65
C CYS A 15 9.44 5.30 7.29
N PHE A 16 8.72 5.49 6.19
CA PHE A 16 9.32 5.59 4.86
C PHE A 16 10.31 6.76 4.77
N GLU A 17 9.94 7.94 5.27
CA GLU A 17 10.80 9.12 5.31
C GLU A 17 11.99 8.97 6.26
N GLU A 18 11.79 8.31 7.41
CA GLU A 18 12.84 8.01 8.37
C GLU A 18 13.91 7.09 7.75
N TYR A 19 13.49 6.01 7.08
CA TYR A 19 14.42 5.14 6.36
C TYR A 19 15.13 5.87 5.21
N ARG A 20 14.44 6.78 4.51
CA ARG A 20 15.06 7.65 3.51
C ARG A 20 16.18 8.49 4.13
N GLN A 21 15.91 9.16 5.26
CA GLN A 21 16.90 9.99 5.96
C GLN A 21 18.11 9.18 6.45
N GLN A 22 17.88 7.93 6.86
CA GLN A 22 18.92 6.99 7.28
C GLN A 22 19.68 6.35 6.11
N ASN A 23 19.32 6.68 4.86
CA ASN A 23 19.81 6.01 3.65
C ASN A 23 19.57 4.48 3.63
N ASP A 24 18.59 3.98 4.38
CA ASP A 24 18.22 2.57 4.41
C ASP A 24 17.16 2.28 3.34
N PHE A 25 17.62 1.84 2.16
CA PHE A 25 16.71 1.44 1.09
C PHE A 25 15.83 0.23 1.46
N VAL A 26 16.33 -0.73 2.25
CA VAL A 26 15.58 -1.95 2.56
C VAL A 26 14.40 -1.60 3.47
N GLY A 27 14.63 -0.81 4.52
CA GLY A 27 13.57 -0.28 5.37
C GLY A 27 12.55 0.55 4.57
N MET A 28 13.04 1.43 3.69
CA MET A 28 12.20 2.25 2.80
C MET A 28 11.32 1.36 1.90
N ASP A 29 11.89 0.32 1.29
CA ASP A 29 11.17 -0.63 0.44
C ASP A 29 10.13 -1.46 1.21
N MET A 30 10.43 -1.80 2.47
CA MET A 30 9.49 -2.47 3.38
C MET A 30 8.30 -1.59 3.72
N ALA A 31 8.54 -0.32 4.10
CA ALA A 31 7.47 0.64 4.39
C ALA A 31 6.53 0.82 3.19
N ARG A 32 7.09 0.94 1.97
CA ARG A 32 6.30 0.94 0.73
C ARG A 32 5.46 -0.34 0.57
N LYS A 33 5.99 -1.54 0.86
CA LYS A 33 5.20 -2.81 0.77
C LYS A 33 4.01 -2.78 1.70
N PHE A 34 4.17 -2.25 2.91
CA PHE A 34 3.05 -2.11 3.85
C PHE A 34 1.95 -1.19 3.31
N ILE A 35 2.32 -0.08 2.68
CA ILE A 35 1.35 0.85 2.06
C ILE A 35 0.63 0.17 0.89
N GLN A 36 1.34 -0.56 0.03
CA GLN A 36 0.76 -1.34 -1.05
C GLN A 36 -0.19 -2.44 -0.53
N MET A 37 0.20 -3.17 0.50
CA MET A 37 -0.64 -4.18 1.15
C MET A 37 -1.90 -3.57 1.77
N GLY A 38 -1.80 -2.36 2.32
CA GLY A 38 -2.94 -1.59 2.82
C GLY A 38 -3.96 -1.29 1.70
N TYR A 39 -3.47 -0.82 0.54
CA TYR A 39 -4.32 -0.60 -0.63
C TYR A 39 -5.02 -1.88 -1.09
N THR A 40 -4.26 -2.96 -1.33
CA THR A 40 -4.82 -4.20 -1.89
C THR A 40 -5.82 -4.86 -0.94
N ARG A 41 -5.54 -4.88 0.37
CA ARG A 41 -6.46 -5.41 1.37
C ARG A 41 -7.72 -4.56 1.48
N ALA A 42 -7.60 -3.23 1.59
CA ALA A 42 -8.76 -2.35 1.68
C ALA A 42 -9.65 -2.48 0.44
N ARG A 43 -9.07 -2.54 -0.76
CA ARG A 43 -9.81 -2.74 -2.00
C ARG A 43 -10.49 -4.12 -2.07
N ARG A 44 -9.82 -5.17 -1.57
CA ARG A 44 -10.42 -6.51 -1.46
C ARG A 44 -11.61 -6.52 -0.50
N TYR A 45 -11.51 -5.88 0.67
CA TYR A 45 -12.63 -5.79 1.62
C TYR A 45 -13.76 -4.89 1.13
N ALA A 46 -13.45 -3.88 0.29
CA ALA A 46 -14.47 -3.10 -0.39
C ALA A 46 -15.27 -3.94 -1.38
N ASN A 47 -14.59 -4.83 -2.10
CA ASN A 47 -15.20 -5.68 -3.12
C ASN A 47 -15.83 -6.95 -2.54
N HIS A 48 -15.28 -7.51 -1.46
CA HIS A 48 -15.72 -8.75 -0.83
C HIS A 48 -15.58 -8.62 0.69
N LYS A 49 -16.70 -8.44 1.41
CA LYS A 49 -16.77 -8.13 2.85
C LYS A 49 -16.06 -9.18 3.71
N GLY A 50 -16.08 -10.45 3.30
CA GLY A 50 -15.38 -11.56 3.95
C GLY A 50 -13.92 -11.78 3.51
N GLY A 51 -13.38 -10.94 2.62
CA GLY A 51 -12.02 -11.06 2.06
C GLY A 51 -11.81 -12.24 1.09
N LYS A 52 -12.80 -13.14 0.96
CA LYS A 52 -12.80 -14.27 0.03
C LYS A 52 -13.38 -13.82 -1.31
N LYS A 53 -12.53 -13.83 -2.35
CA LYS A 53 -12.90 -13.52 -3.74
C LYS A 53 -13.65 -14.70 -4.40
N TYR A 54 -13.28 -15.91 -4.03
CA TYR A 54 -13.78 -17.13 -4.63
C TYR A 54 -14.73 -17.86 -3.67
N ASP A 55 -15.75 -18.51 -4.22
CA ASP A 55 -16.58 -19.48 -3.51
C ASP A 55 -15.95 -20.89 -3.51
N GLU A 56 -16.70 -21.89 -3.05
CA GLU A 56 -16.25 -23.28 -2.94
C GLU A 56 -15.97 -23.93 -4.30
N GLU A 57 -16.69 -23.50 -5.34
CA GLU A 57 -16.53 -23.94 -6.73
C GLU A 57 -15.47 -23.14 -7.50
N ARG A 58 -14.74 -22.27 -6.80
CA ARG A 58 -13.75 -21.33 -7.35
C ARG A 58 -14.31 -20.30 -8.33
N GLN A 59 -15.60 -20.02 -8.29
CA GLN A 59 -16.20 -18.92 -9.04
C GLN A 59 -15.99 -17.59 -8.32
N VAL A 60 -15.90 -16.50 -9.08
CA VAL A 60 -15.74 -15.15 -8.51
C VAL A 60 -17.07 -14.71 -7.90
N LYS A 61 -17.06 -14.41 -6.61
CA LYS A 61 -18.23 -13.91 -5.90
C LYS A 61 -18.64 -12.52 -6.43
N PRO A 62 -19.93 -12.17 -6.39
CA PRO A 62 -20.39 -10.81 -6.65
C PRO A 62 -19.66 -9.77 -5.79
N LEU A 63 -19.64 -8.53 -6.28
CA LEU A 63 -19.02 -7.41 -5.58
C LEU A 63 -19.98 -6.82 -4.54
N ASP A 64 -19.50 -6.62 -3.31
CA ASP A 64 -20.30 -6.04 -2.20
C ASP A 64 -20.32 -4.50 -2.21
N HIS A 65 -19.26 -3.85 -2.70
CA HIS A 65 -19.10 -2.40 -2.75
C HIS A 65 -19.24 -1.65 -1.39
N ASP A 66 -18.46 -2.03 -0.37
CA ASP A 66 -18.42 -1.30 0.90
C ASP A 66 -17.76 0.09 0.72
N PRO A 67 -18.49 1.20 0.91
CA PRO A 67 -17.98 2.55 0.65
C PRO A 67 -16.91 2.99 1.67
N VAL A 68 -16.96 2.50 2.91
CA VAL A 68 -15.97 2.82 3.94
C VAL A 68 -14.63 2.18 3.63
N LYS A 69 -14.65 0.93 3.15
CA LYS A 69 -13.42 0.23 2.71
C LYS A 69 -12.90 0.79 1.39
N ALA A 70 -13.79 1.21 0.49
CA ALA A 70 -13.41 1.89 -0.74
C ALA A 70 -12.71 3.22 -0.45
N GLU A 71 -13.22 4.00 0.51
CA GLU A 71 -12.58 5.23 0.98
C GLU A 71 -11.18 4.93 1.55
N ALA A 72 -11.05 3.93 2.42
CA ALA A 72 -9.75 3.54 2.96
C ALA A 72 -8.76 3.14 1.84
N ALA A 73 -9.22 2.37 0.84
CA ALA A 73 -8.42 1.99 -0.32
C ALA A 73 -7.94 3.22 -1.12
N ALA A 74 -8.81 4.21 -1.34
CA ALA A 74 -8.45 5.45 -2.02
C ALA A 74 -7.31 6.21 -1.29
N VAL A 75 -7.36 6.28 0.04
CA VAL A 75 -6.30 6.94 0.82
C VAL A 75 -4.96 6.20 0.68
N PHE A 76 -4.94 4.86 0.77
CA PHE A 76 -3.70 4.09 0.55
C PHE A 76 -3.17 4.26 -0.88
N LYS A 77 -4.07 4.28 -1.88
CA LYS A 77 -3.72 4.43 -3.29
C LYS A 77 -2.96 5.72 -3.56
N VAL A 78 -3.44 6.85 -3.04
CA VAL A 78 -2.79 8.16 -3.18
C VAL A 78 -1.34 8.13 -2.70
N TRP A 79 -1.08 7.57 -1.51
CA TRP A 79 0.29 7.50 -0.97
C TRP A 79 1.16 6.48 -1.69
N TRP A 80 0.58 5.34 -2.09
CA TRP A 80 1.29 4.35 -2.86
C TRP A 80 1.75 4.91 -4.21
N ASP A 81 0.89 5.67 -4.90
CA ASP A 81 1.24 6.29 -6.18
C ASP A 81 2.34 7.32 -6.04
N LYS A 82 2.27 8.18 -5.02
CA LYS A 82 3.36 9.12 -4.69
C LYS A 82 4.71 8.42 -4.54
N ILE A 83 4.77 7.31 -3.80
CA ILE A 83 6.02 6.56 -3.64
C ILE A 83 6.47 5.90 -4.96
N ARG A 84 5.54 5.46 -5.79
CA ARG A 84 5.88 4.84 -7.08
C ARG A 84 6.46 5.84 -8.08
N GLU A 85 6.08 7.10 -7.94
CA GLU A 85 6.55 8.23 -8.74
C GLU A 85 7.73 8.97 -8.09
N ASP A 86 8.19 8.51 -6.93
CA ASP A 86 9.28 9.14 -6.19
C ASP A 86 10.66 8.84 -6.81
N ASP A 87 11.31 9.89 -7.32
CA ASP A 87 12.58 9.76 -8.04
C ASP A 87 13.71 9.19 -7.18
N ASP A 88 13.82 9.62 -5.91
CA ASP A 88 14.82 9.11 -4.96
C ASP A 88 14.64 7.61 -4.71
N TYR A 89 13.40 7.19 -4.44
CA TYR A 89 13.06 5.77 -4.31
C TYR A 89 13.41 4.97 -5.57
N LEU A 90 13.07 5.48 -6.75
CA LEU A 90 13.36 4.81 -8.03
C LEU A 90 14.86 4.67 -8.28
N GLN A 91 15.64 5.70 -7.96
CA GLN A 91 17.11 5.66 -8.07
C GLN A 91 17.71 4.61 -7.12
N ARG A 92 17.33 4.63 -5.84
CA ARG A 92 17.80 3.66 -4.83
C ARG A 92 17.41 2.23 -5.18
N LYS A 93 16.20 2.02 -5.68
CA LYS A 93 15.73 0.72 -6.16
C LYS A 93 16.60 0.19 -7.30
N LYS A 94 16.87 1.03 -8.31
CA LYS A 94 17.75 0.65 -9.43
C LYS A 94 19.16 0.32 -8.93
N ALA A 95 19.72 1.12 -8.02
CA ALA A 95 21.04 0.88 -7.44
C ALA A 95 21.09 -0.44 -6.65
N HIS A 96 20.07 -0.71 -5.84
CA HIS A 96 19.98 -1.96 -5.08
C HIS A 96 19.86 -3.19 -6.00
N GLN A 97 19.03 -3.11 -7.05
CA GLN A 97 18.91 -4.16 -8.06
C GLN A 97 20.22 -4.39 -8.81
N ARG A 98 20.97 -3.35 -9.17
CA ARG A 98 22.28 -3.52 -9.81
C ARG A 98 23.30 -4.21 -8.90
N LYS A 99 23.21 -4.01 -7.59
CA LYS A 99 24.17 -4.55 -6.62
C LYS A 99 23.86 -5.99 -6.19
N TRP A 100 22.58 -6.37 -6.13
CA TRP A 100 22.14 -7.63 -5.52
C TRP A 100 21.16 -8.45 -6.36
N GLY A 101 20.67 -7.90 -7.47
CA GLY A 101 19.68 -8.52 -8.36
C GLY A 101 20.31 -9.33 -9.48
#